data_AF-A0A635R885-F1
#
_entry.id   AF-A0A635R885-F1
#
_cell.length_a   1.000
_cell.length_b   1.000
_cell.length_c   1.000
_cell.angle_alpha   90.00
_cell.angle_beta   90.00
_cell.angle_gamma   90.00
#
_symmetry.space_group_name_H-M   'P 1'
#
loop_
_entity.id
_entity.type
_entity.pdbx_description
1 polymer ?
#
loop_
_entity_poly.entity_id
_entity_poly.type
_entity_poly.pdbx_seq_one_letter_code
_entity_poly.pdbx_strand_id
1 'polypeptide(L)'
;MANFAKTRAARESMEATATVVPDGIELPAESVEGTLADIEHDTKPIEALDADAELLAEDGDETDAQLEVLDEAQAAADGEGAGEDGEEPMDAEEDMPDDAATALDVAQESIRSRWNFEHRSSVAHESYGSRNRRQVARESLWEDIKAFLKRIWEWLKEQGRKIKDRWLKFSNQGKSIQARSKKYDEAIRKLGKQKKDEISGGFIKSLSIDGKFVGDDLPRLKNILNHVSTYYSGNVQSFLNNGTDMVGSVVKGDGAKVEKLKADFAALAKEDVSKFKLGNMALKMEYDEEGGFSSSYVEAENRAETNVKTPSVSELAKTNAFFNEVGKQIEKNVLEYRKTEQAREKFSQQIEKLLKEIDSVKIDEKPQLTESVRTARRYINSINQAVSLGEKVISSTQKHLAGGLNGYISAGIAAYEKSK
;
A
#
# COMPACT_ATOMS: atom_id res chain seq x y z
N MET A 1 14.04 -14.00 16.94
CA MET A 1 14.10 -14.26 15.49
C MET A 1 13.25 -15.47 15.11
N ALA A 2 11.92 -15.29 15.08
CA ALA A 2 10.99 -16.35 14.71
C ALA A 2 10.76 -16.34 13.19
N ASN A 3 11.66 -17.01 12.48
CA ASN A 3 11.53 -17.65 11.17
C ASN A 3 10.36 -17.16 10.26
N PHE A 4 10.53 -16.00 9.63
CA PHE A 4 9.64 -15.44 8.59
C PHE A 4 9.34 -16.42 7.45
N ALA A 5 10.30 -17.26 7.06
CA ALA A 5 10.12 -18.30 6.05
C ALA A 5 9.11 -19.38 6.49
N LYS A 6 9.06 -19.72 7.79
CA LYS A 6 8.02 -20.63 8.33
C LYS A 6 6.65 -19.95 8.32
N THR A 7 6.58 -18.66 8.59
CA THR A 7 5.32 -17.89 8.53
C THR A 7 4.80 -17.76 7.10
N ARG A 8 5.71 -17.55 6.12
CA ARG A 8 5.39 -17.50 4.69
C ARG A 8 4.97 -18.87 4.15
N ALA A 9 5.73 -19.93 4.42
CA ALA A 9 5.37 -21.29 4.00
C ALA A 9 4.05 -21.77 4.65
N ALA A 10 3.77 -21.36 5.89
CA ALA A 10 2.48 -21.61 6.54
C ALA A 10 1.33 -20.84 5.86
N ARG A 11 1.55 -19.59 5.40
CA ARG A 11 0.58 -18.82 4.61
C ARG A 11 0.33 -19.47 3.24
N GLU A 12 1.38 -19.82 2.50
CA GLU A 12 1.28 -20.48 1.19
C GLU A 12 0.59 -21.87 1.29
N SER A 13 0.81 -22.59 2.39
CA SER A 13 0.11 -23.87 2.68
C SER A 13 -1.37 -23.71 3.02
N MET A 14 -1.81 -22.55 3.55
CA MET A 14 -3.23 -22.25 3.77
C MET A 14 -3.93 -21.82 2.48
N GLU A 15 -3.22 -21.17 1.55
CA GLU A 15 -3.75 -20.70 0.27
C GLU A 15 -3.94 -21.80 -0.79
N ALA A 16 -3.24 -22.94 -0.68
CA ALA A 16 -3.39 -24.08 -1.59
C ALA A 16 -4.76 -24.78 -1.52
N THR A 17 -5.67 -24.34 -0.63
CA THR A 17 -7.07 -24.81 -0.55
C THR A 17 -8.09 -23.82 -1.11
N ALA A 18 -7.68 -22.70 -1.72
CA ALA A 18 -8.58 -21.77 -2.37
C ALA A 18 -9.01 -22.30 -3.75
N THR A 19 -10.21 -22.89 -3.80
CA THR A 19 -10.89 -23.36 -5.00
C THR A 19 -10.94 -22.24 -6.06
N VAL A 20 -10.37 -22.50 -7.24
CA VAL A 20 -10.59 -21.67 -8.44
C VAL A 20 -12.09 -21.72 -8.76
N VAL A 21 -12.79 -20.60 -8.61
CA VAL A 21 -14.20 -20.48 -9.03
C VAL A 21 -14.22 -20.25 -10.55
N PRO A 22 -14.82 -21.14 -11.36
CA PRO A 22 -14.97 -20.94 -12.78
C PRO A 22 -15.92 -19.77 -13.08
N ASP A 23 -15.60 -18.97 -14.08
CA ASP A 23 -16.44 -17.89 -14.60
C ASP A 23 -17.87 -18.40 -14.89
N GLY A 24 -18.88 -17.75 -14.30
CA GLY A 24 -20.28 -17.91 -14.70
C GLY A 24 -21.28 -18.43 -13.66
N ILE A 25 -20.93 -18.52 -12.38
CA ILE A 25 -21.90 -18.88 -11.33
C ILE A 25 -22.34 -17.62 -10.58
N GLU A 26 -23.59 -17.18 -10.78
CA GLU A 26 -24.26 -16.27 -9.85
C GLU A 26 -24.37 -16.96 -8.49
N LEU A 27 -23.47 -16.61 -7.57
CA LEU A 27 -23.51 -17.11 -6.20
C LEU A 27 -24.62 -16.38 -5.40
N PRO A 28 -25.33 -17.11 -4.52
CA PRO A 28 -26.55 -16.63 -3.87
C PRO A 28 -26.26 -15.49 -2.90
N ALA A 29 -27.12 -14.47 -2.89
CA ALA A 29 -26.97 -13.21 -2.16
C ALA A 29 -26.44 -13.37 -0.72
N GLU A 30 -25.12 -13.24 -0.56
CA GLU A 30 -24.46 -13.12 0.74
C GLU A 30 -25.00 -11.87 1.43
N SER A 31 -25.34 -12.02 2.71
CA SER A 31 -25.74 -10.89 3.56
C SER A 31 -24.65 -9.81 3.54
N VAL A 32 -25.04 -8.52 3.62
CA VAL A 32 -24.10 -7.38 3.69
C VAL A 32 -23.01 -7.62 4.74
N GLU A 33 -23.40 -8.21 5.87
CA GLU A 33 -22.54 -8.59 6.99
C GLU A 33 -21.53 -9.68 6.64
N GLY A 34 -21.95 -10.69 5.87
CA GLY A 34 -21.09 -11.77 5.38
C GLY A 34 -20.02 -11.26 4.43
N THR A 35 -20.42 -10.51 3.41
CA THR A 35 -19.47 -9.92 2.46
C THR A 35 -18.50 -8.93 3.14
N LEU A 36 -18.95 -8.18 4.17
CA LEU A 36 -18.07 -7.34 4.99
C LEU A 36 -17.03 -8.14 5.77
N ALA A 37 -17.42 -9.30 6.31
CA ALA A 37 -16.49 -10.19 7.01
C ALA A 37 -15.44 -10.78 6.07
N ASP A 38 -15.83 -11.13 4.85
CA ASP A 38 -14.91 -11.64 3.83
C ASP A 38 -13.92 -10.57 3.35
N ILE A 39 -14.39 -9.33 3.16
CA ILE A 39 -13.52 -8.19 2.83
C ILE A 39 -12.51 -7.94 3.96
N GLU A 40 -12.93 -8.06 5.22
CA GLU A 40 -12.03 -7.91 6.37
C GLU A 40 -10.97 -9.01 6.42
N HIS A 41 -11.40 -10.26 6.19
CA HIS A 41 -10.49 -11.39 6.12
C HIS A 41 -9.40 -11.17 5.06
N ASP A 42 -9.77 -10.68 3.88
CA ASP A 42 -8.84 -10.43 2.77
C ASP A 42 -7.95 -9.19 2.97
N THR A 43 -8.32 -8.28 3.87
CA THR A 43 -7.52 -7.08 4.14
C THR A 43 -6.27 -7.41 4.96
N LYS A 44 -6.35 -8.38 5.88
CA LYS A 44 -5.21 -8.82 6.71
C LYS A 44 -3.98 -9.28 5.91
N PRO A 45 -4.09 -10.14 4.88
CA PRO A 45 -2.92 -10.52 4.09
C PRO A 45 -2.35 -9.36 3.26
N ILE A 46 -3.18 -8.40 2.84
CA ILE A 46 -2.70 -7.17 2.16
C ILE A 46 -1.88 -6.33 3.14
N GLU A 47 -2.39 -6.10 4.36
CA GLU A 47 -1.67 -5.36 5.41
C GLU A 47 -0.34 -6.02 5.79
N ALA A 48 -0.31 -7.35 5.88
CA ALA A 48 0.91 -8.08 6.16
C ALA A 48 1.95 -7.91 5.04
N LEU A 49 1.51 -7.96 3.78
CA LEU A 49 2.39 -7.70 2.64
C LEU A 49 2.89 -6.25 2.62
N ASP A 50 2.10 -5.27 3.06
CA ASP A 50 2.57 -3.88 3.15
C ASP A 50 3.63 -3.70 4.24
N ALA A 51 3.45 -4.34 5.40
CA ALA A 51 4.47 -4.35 6.46
C ALA A 51 5.78 -5.01 5.97
N ASP A 52 5.66 -6.09 5.21
CA ASP A 52 6.84 -6.71 4.57
C ASP A 52 7.48 -5.74 3.55
N ALA A 53 6.71 -4.91 2.85
CA ALA A 53 7.24 -3.93 1.90
C ALA A 53 7.94 -2.75 2.57
N GLU A 54 7.46 -2.30 3.73
CA GLU A 54 8.12 -1.28 4.55
C GLU A 54 9.51 -1.77 4.99
N LEU A 55 9.59 -2.98 5.54
CA LEU A 55 10.88 -3.57 5.92
C LEU A 55 11.81 -3.80 4.73
N LEU A 56 11.26 -4.18 3.57
CA LEU A 56 12.05 -4.34 2.33
C LEU A 56 12.61 -3.00 1.84
N ALA A 57 11.87 -1.90 2.04
CA ALA A 57 12.32 -0.57 1.71
C ALA A 57 13.48 -0.15 2.61
N GLU A 58 13.32 -0.30 3.93
CA GLU A 58 14.34 0.00 4.95
C GLU A 58 15.66 -0.73 4.65
N ASP A 59 15.59 -2.06 4.45
CA ASP A 59 16.79 -2.85 4.15
C ASP A 59 17.44 -2.46 2.82
N GLY A 60 16.63 -2.11 1.82
CA GLY A 60 17.15 -1.63 0.54
C GLY A 60 17.79 -0.24 0.65
N ASP A 61 17.28 0.63 1.52
CA ASP A 61 17.88 1.94 1.80
C ASP A 61 19.20 1.80 2.56
N GLU A 62 19.29 0.85 3.50
CA GLU A 62 20.55 0.50 4.17
C GLU A 62 21.59 -0.01 3.16
N THR A 63 21.22 -0.92 2.26
CA THR A 63 22.12 -1.39 1.19
C THR A 63 22.54 -0.25 0.25
N ASP A 64 21.64 0.67 -0.10
CA ASP A 64 21.98 1.83 -0.92
C ASP A 64 22.95 2.78 -0.21
N ALA A 65 22.76 3.04 1.08
CA ALA A 65 23.66 3.90 1.87
C ALA A 65 25.06 3.29 2.01
N GLN A 66 25.13 1.97 2.23
CA GLN A 66 26.41 1.27 2.26
C GLN A 66 27.13 1.34 0.91
N LEU A 67 26.38 1.22 -0.21
CA LEU A 67 26.97 1.32 -1.54
C LEU A 67 27.49 2.74 -1.83
N GLU A 68 26.76 3.78 -1.39
CA GLU A 68 27.17 5.17 -1.55
C GLU A 68 28.52 5.45 -0.88
N VAL A 69 28.72 4.99 0.35
CA VAL A 69 30.01 5.09 1.05
C VAL A 69 31.14 4.43 0.25
N LEU A 70 30.88 3.30 -0.40
CA LEU A 70 31.88 2.62 -1.23
C LEU A 70 32.15 3.33 -2.55
N ASP A 71 31.12 3.92 -3.18
CA ASP A 71 31.26 4.73 -4.39
C ASP A 71 32.07 6.00 -4.10
N GLU A 72 31.82 6.69 -2.98
CA GLU A 72 32.61 7.85 -2.53
C GLU A 72 34.07 7.49 -2.27
N ALA A 73 34.32 6.39 -1.56
CA ALA A 73 35.67 5.90 -1.30
C ALA A 73 36.39 5.51 -2.61
N GLN A 74 35.67 4.92 -3.57
CA GLN A 74 36.21 4.57 -4.89
C GLN A 74 36.57 5.84 -5.68
N ALA A 75 35.68 6.82 -5.74
CA ALA A 75 35.94 8.09 -6.41
C ALA A 75 37.16 8.83 -5.81
N ALA A 76 37.29 8.83 -4.49
CA ALA A 76 38.46 9.40 -3.81
C ALA A 76 39.76 8.68 -4.19
N ALA A 77 39.75 7.34 -4.27
CA ALA A 77 40.93 6.57 -4.68
C ALA A 77 41.28 6.75 -6.17
N ASP A 78 40.27 6.93 -7.03
CA ASP A 78 40.45 7.21 -8.45
C ASP A 78 40.86 8.68 -8.73
N GLY A 79 40.91 9.52 -7.70
CA GLY A 79 41.32 10.93 -7.79
C GLY A 79 40.19 11.88 -8.21
N GLU A 80 38.95 11.41 -8.32
CA GLU A 80 37.76 12.20 -8.61
C GLU A 80 37.22 12.83 -7.31
N GLY A 81 37.95 13.83 -6.78
CA GLY A 81 37.54 14.49 -5.52
C GLY A 81 38.62 15.27 -4.77
N ALA A 82 39.87 15.27 -5.24
CA ALA A 82 40.95 16.05 -4.64
C ALA A 82 40.74 17.57 -4.86
N GLY A 83 39.90 18.18 -4.04
CA GLY A 83 39.80 19.63 -3.90
C GLY A 83 40.99 20.18 -3.11
N GLU A 84 41.77 21.05 -3.74
CA GLU A 84 42.83 21.98 -3.27
C GLU A 84 43.85 21.60 -2.17
N ASP A 85 43.57 20.67 -1.27
CA ASP A 85 44.53 20.14 -0.29
C ASP A 85 44.96 18.75 -0.76
N GLY A 86 46.17 18.67 -1.32
CA GLY A 86 46.75 17.48 -1.93
C GLY A 86 47.03 16.34 -0.94
N GLU A 87 45.97 15.71 -0.41
CA GLU A 87 46.06 14.38 0.17
C GLU A 87 46.47 13.40 -0.95
N GLU A 88 47.54 12.65 -0.71
CA GLU A 88 48.02 11.65 -1.65
C GLU A 88 46.91 10.62 -1.92
N PRO A 89 46.70 10.19 -3.17
CA PRO A 89 45.77 9.12 -3.47
C PRO A 89 46.12 7.90 -2.60
N MET A 90 45.14 7.38 -1.87
CA MET A 90 45.27 6.23 -0.97
C MET A 90 46.13 5.14 -1.65
N ASP A 91 47.18 4.69 -0.96
CA ASP A 91 48.13 3.72 -1.50
C ASP A 91 47.37 2.45 -1.91
N ALA A 92 47.70 1.85 -3.06
CA ALA A 92 46.97 0.70 -3.63
C ALA A 92 47.03 -0.58 -2.76
N GLU A 93 47.68 -0.50 -1.60
CA GLU A 93 47.77 -1.52 -0.56
C GLU A 93 46.71 -1.36 0.55
N GLU A 94 46.01 -0.21 0.64
CA GLU A 94 44.93 0.09 1.60
C GLU A 94 43.57 0.27 0.90
N ASP A 95 43.06 -0.80 0.29
CA ASP A 95 41.78 -0.77 -0.44
C ASP A 95 40.55 -0.71 0.50
N MET A 96 40.40 -1.71 1.37
CA MET A 96 39.39 -1.74 2.42
C MET A 96 39.93 -2.52 3.63
N PRO A 97 39.91 -1.93 4.84
CA PRO A 97 40.32 -2.63 6.06
C PRO A 97 39.51 -3.92 6.29
N ASP A 98 40.15 -4.95 6.85
CA ASP A 98 39.51 -6.24 7.20
C ASP A 98 38.26 -6.05 8.07
N ASP A 99 38.34 -5.15 9.05
CA ASP A 99 37.24 -4.87 9.98
C ASP A 99 36.03 -4.24 9.26
N ALA A 100 36.27 -3.36 8.28
CA ALA A 100 35.22 -2.74 7.48
C ALA A 100 34.56 -3.74 6.53
N ALA A 101 35.35 -4.60 5.88
CA ALA A 101 34.84 -5.68 5.04
C ALA A 101 34.00 -6.68 5.84
N THR A 102 34.45 -7.03 7.05
CA THR A 102 33.72 -7.92 7.95
C THR A 102 32.41 -7.29 8.44
N ALA A 103 32.42 -6.01 8.82
CA ALA A 103 31.22 -5.30 9.24
C ALA A 103 30.18 -5.24 8.12
N LEU A 104 30.60 -4.99 6.88
CA LEU A 104 29.73 -4.98 5.71
C LEU A 104 29.11 -6.37 5.46
N ASP A 105 29.92 -7.43 5.46
CA ASP A 105 29.43 -8.80 5.25
C ASP A 105 28.42 -9.20 6.34
N VAL A 106 28.65 -8.85 7.61
CA VAL A 106 27.73 -9.13 8.71
C VAL A 106 26.40 -8.39 8.54
N ALA A 107 26.44 -7.11 8.17
CA ALA A 107 25.23 -6.32 7.93
C ALA A 107 24.41 -6.91 6.77
N GLN A 108 25.07 -7.24 5.66
CA GLN A 108 24.41 -7.81 4.48
C GLN A 108 23.97 -9.26 4.67
N GLU A 109 24.66 -10.08 5.45
CA GLU A 109 24.22 -11.44 5.75
C GLU A 109 22.85 -11.45 6.43
N SER A 110 22.62 -10.53 7.38
CA SER A 110 21.32 -10.37 8.03
C SER A 110 20.22 -10.02 7.02
N ILE A 111 20.47 -9.06 6.13
CA ILE A 111 19.54 -8.62 5.08
C ILE A 111 19.25 -9.75 4.07
N ARG A 112 20.29 -10.37 3.52
CA ARG A 112 20.18 -11.46 2.54
C ARG A 112 19.46 -12.67 3.13
N SER A 113 19.75 -13.01 4.38
CA SER A 113 19.07 -14.08 5.11
C SER A 113 17.58 -13.79 5.30
N ARG A 114 17.23 -12.55 5.63
CA ARG A 114 15.84 -12.10 5.80
C ARG A 114 15.03 -12.27 4.51
N TRP A 115 15.60 -11.90 3.37
CA TRP A 115 14.91 -11.92 2.07
C TRP A 115 15.15 -13.16 1.22
N ASN A 116 16.00 -14.07 1.68
CA ASN A 116 16.44 -15.25 0.95
C ASN A 116 17.02 -14.89 -0.43
N PHE A 117 17.88 -13.87 -0.46
CA PHE A 117 18.71 -13.60 -1.62
C PHE A 117 19.75 -14.71 -1.76
N GLU A 118 20.03 -15.12 -3.01
CA GLU A 118 21.05 -16.14 -3.26
C GLU A 118 22.37 -15.70 -2.63
N HIS A 119 23.05 -16.61 -1.93
CA HIS A 119 24.29 -16.29 -1.23
C HIS A 119 25.36 -15.97 -2.28
N ARG A 120 25.66 -14.69 -2.44
CA ARG A 120 26.75 -14.20 -3.29
C ARG A 120 28.04 -14.09 -2.49
N SER A 121 29.15 -14.00 -3.23
CA SER A 121 30.53 -13.97 -2.78
C SER A 121 30.70 -13.15 -1.49
N SER A 122 31.14 -13.80 -0.42
CA SER A 122 31.58 -13.11 0.80
C SER A 122 32.80 -12.25 0.47
N VAL A 123 32.77 -11.00 0.93
CA VAL A 123 33.88 -10.04 0.79
C VAL A 123 35.03 -10.43 1.75
N ALA A 124 34.70 -11.11 2.87
CA ALA A 124 35.62 -11.47 3.95
C ALA A 124 36.39 -12.79 3.77
N HIS A 125 35.98 -13.69 2.86
CA HIS A 125 36.71 -14.94 2.67
C HIS A 125 38.01 -14.74 1.90
N GLU A 126 39.09 -15.39 2.38
CA GLU A 126 40.52 -15.38 1.97
C GLU A 126 40.85 -15.43 0.46
N SER A 127 39.83 -15.54 -0.39
CA SER A 127 39.90 -15.74 -1.84
C SER A 127 40.38 -14.53 -2.64
N TYR A 128 40.24 -13.30 -2.13
CA TYR A 128 40.52 -12.07 -2.91
C TYR A 128 41.81 -11.32 -2.53
N GLY A 129 42.42 -11.64 -1.37
CA GLY A 129 43.57 -10.87 -0.86
C GLY A 129 43.19 -9.44 -0.42
N SER A 130 44.16 -8.62 -0.03
CA SER A 130 43.97 -7.22 0.38
C SER A 130 43.66 -6.25 -0.78
N ARG A 131 43.61 -6.74 -2.03
CA ARG A 131 43.39 -5.95 -3.24
C ARG A 131 41.99 -6.20 -3.81
N ASN A 132 41.30 -5.14 -4.22
CA ASN A 132 39.98 -5.13 -4.88
C ASN A 132 38.76 -5.53 -4.01
N ARG A 133 38.89 -5.54 -2.68
CA ARG A 133 37.78 -5.75 -1.74
C ARG A 133 36.67 -4.73 -1.90
N ARG A 134 37.01 -3.46 -2.13
CA ARG A 134 35.99 -2.42 -2.35
C ARG A 134 35.20 -2.69 -3.61
N GLN A 135 35.87 -3.08 -4.69
CA GLN A 135 35.22 -3.47 -5.94
C GLN A 135 34.30 -4.69 -5.76
N VAL A 136 34.78 -5.73 -5.06
CA VAL A 136 33.96 -6.93 -4.77
C VAL A 136 32.75 -6.58 -3.91
N ALA A 137 32.92 -5.71 -2.91
CA ALA A 137 31.82 -5.22 -2.08
C ALA A 137 30.78 -4.43 -2.91
N ARG A 138 31.23 -3.52 -3.77
CA ARG A 138 30.37 -2.75 -4.70
C ARG A 138 29.57 -3.66 -5.63
N GLU A 139 30.22 -4.66 -6.24
CA GLU A 139 29.57 -5.66 -7.07
C GLU A 139 28.55 -6.50 -6.28
N SER A 140 28.88 -6.87 -5.03
CA SER A 140 28.01 -7.64 -4.15
C SER A 140 26.73 -6.86 -3.79
N LEU A 141 26.86 -5.60 -3.37
CA LEU A 141 25.73 -4.72 -3.04
C LEU A 141 24.87 -4.39 -4.27
N TRP A 142 25.48 -4.21 -5.44
CA TRP A 142 24.74 -4.01 -6.69
C TRP A 142 23.79 -5.17 -7.00
N GLU A 143 24.25 -6.38 -6.75
CA GLU A 143 23.44 -7.57 -6.96
C GLU A 143 22.31 -7.72 -5.93
N ASP A 144 22.52 -7.25 -4.69
CA ASP A 144 21.45 -7.12 -3.71
C ASP A 144 20.41 -6.09 -4.16
N ILE A 145 20.83 -4.93 -4.70
CA ILE A 145 19.91 -3.92 -5.25
C ILE A 145 19.04 -4.50 -6.37
N LYS A 146 19.61 -5.29 -7.29
CA LYS A 146 18.84 -6.01 -8.31
C LYS A 146 17.85 -7.00 -7.68
N ALA A 147 18.27 -7.72 -6.64
CA ALA A 147 17.43 -8.67 -5.92
C ALA A 147 16.26 -7.98 -5.20
N PHE A 148 16.49 -6.82 -4.58
CA PHE A 148 15.45 -5.98 -4.01
C PHE A 148 14.44 -5.54 -5.07
N LEU A 149 14.91 -5.03 -6.21
CA LEU A 149 14.02 -4.61 -7.30
C LEU A 149 13.16 -5.77 -7.83
N LYS A 150 13.75 -6.97 -7.96
CA LYS A 150 13.03 -8.19 -8.33
C LYS A 150 11.98 -8.55 -7.29
N ARG A 151 12.32 -8.45 -6.01
CA ARG A 151 11.40 -8.75 -4.91
C ARG A 151 10.22 -7.77 -4.88
N ILE A 152 10.47 -6.48 -5.09
CA ILE A 152 9.44 -5.43 -5.22
C ILE A 152 8.48 -5.74 -6.38
N TRP A 153 9.02 -6.17 -7.53
CA TRP A 153 8.22 -6.56 -8.69
C TRP A 153 7.32 -7.79 -8.43
N GLU A 154 7.86 -8.84 -7.81
CA GLU A 154 7.07 -10.02 -7.43
C GLU A 154 5.96 -9.67 -6.45
N TRP A 155 6.30 -8.86 -5.44
CA TRP A 155 5.35 -8.37 -4.44
C TRP A 155 4.22 -7.56 -5.08
N LEU A 156 4.53 -6.68 -6.04
CA LEU A 156 3.55 -5.88 -6.77
C LEU A 156 2.49 -6.74 -7.48
N LYS A 157 2.92 -7.87 -8.05
CA LYS A 157 2.02 -8.82 -8.71
C LYS A 157 1.15 -9.56 -7.69
N GLU A 158 1.73 -9.98 -6.57
CA GLU A 158 0.98 -10.66 -5.51
C GLU A 158 -0.08 -9.76 -4.88
N GLN A 159 0.30 -8.53 -4.51
CA GLN A 159 -0.61 -7.51 -4.02
C GLN A 159 -1.71 -7.18 -5.03
N GLY A 160 -1.34 -7.00 -6.30
CA GLY A 160 -2.28 -6.72 -7.38
C GLY A 160 -3.39 -7.76 -7.47
N ARG A 161 -3.05 -9.06 -7.35
CA ARG A 161 -4.01 -10.17 -7.34
C ARG A 161 -4.97 -10.08 -6.15
N LYS A 162 -4.44 -9.91 -4.93
CA LYS A 162 -5.27 -9.82 -3.71
C LYS A 162 -6.21 -8.60 -3.71
N ILE A 163 -5.71 -7.46 -4.19
CA ILE A 163 -6.53 -6.25 -4.34
C ILE A 163 -7.65 -6.47 -5.35
N LYS A 164 -7.36 -7.14 -6.47
CA LYS A 164 -8.38 -7.49 -7.48
C LYS A 164 -9.49 -8.36 -6.90
N ASP A 165 -9.12 -9.40 -6.17
CA ASP A 165 -10.09 -10.31 -5.53
C ASP A 165 -10.99 -9.54 -4.55
N ARG A 166 -10.43 -8.64 -3.75
CA ARG A 166 -11.19 -7.76 -2.84
C ARG A 166 -12.18 -6.86 -3.58
N TRP A 167 -11.76 -6.26 -4.71
CA TRP A 167 -12.65 -5.40 -5.51
C TRP A 167 -13.79 -6.17 -6.19
N LEU A 168 -13.57 -7.43 -6.57
CA LEU A 168 -14.67 -8.29 -7.03
C LEU A 168 -15.70 -8.52 -5.93
N LYS A 169 -15.28 -8.75 -4.67
CA LYS A 169 -16.19 -8.87 -3.52
C LYS A 169 -16.95 -7.57 -3.22
N PHE A 170 -16.33 -6.41 -3.40
CA PHE A 170 -17.03 -5.12 -3.31
C PHE A 170 -18.18 -4.99 -4.31
N SER A 171 -18.05 -5.53 -5.52
CA SER A 171 -19.15 -5.54 -6.50
C SER A 171 -20.39 -6.28 -5.98
N ASN A 172 -20.18 -7.44 -5.37
CA ASN A 172 -21.26 -8.22 -4.76
C ASN A 172 -21.89 -7.47 -3.58
N GLN A 173 -21.08 -6.78 -2.78
CA GLN A 173 -21.57 -5.94 -1.70
C GLN A 173 -22.49 -4.83 -2.18
N GLY A 174 -22.13 -4.13 -3.27
CA GLY A 174 -22.96 -3.07 -3.85
C GLY A 174 -24.37 -3.55 -4.19
N LYS A 175 -24.48 -4.71 -4.85
CA LYS A 175 -25.78 -5.34 -5.16
C LYS A 175 -26.55 -5.75 -3.90
N SER A 176 -25.87 -6.34 -2.91
CA SER A 176 -26.48 -6.72 -1.62
C SER A 176 -27.01 -5.51 -0.85
N ILE A 177 -26.30 -4.38 -0.87
CA ILE A 177 -26.73 -3.11 -0.28
C ILE A 177 -28.02 -2.63 -0.95
N GLN A 178 -28.07 -2.60 -2.29
CA GLN A 178 -29.28 -2.18 -3.01
C GLN A 178 -30.48 -3.09 -2.71
N ALA A 179 -30.27 -4.40 -2.65
CA ALA A 179 -31.32 -5.36 -2.29
C ALA A 179 -31.80 -5.19 -0.84
N ARG A 180 -30.88 -4.93 0.09
CA ARG A 180 -31.20 -4.67 1.50
C ARG A 180 -31.95 -3.35 1.65
N SER A 181 -31.54 -2.31 0.93
CA SER A 181 -32.20 -1.01 0.96
C SER A 181 -33.68 -1.09 0.56
N LYS A 182 -34.04 -1.90 -0.43
CA LYS A 182 -35.45 -2.17 -0.79
C LYS A 182 -36.24 -2.78 0.37
N LYS A 183 -35.64 -3.71 1.11
CA LYS A 183 -36.27 -4.32 2.31
C LYS A 183 -36.44 -3.30 3.43
N TYR A 184 -35.49 -2.38 3.60
CA TYR A 184 -35.63 -1.29 4.58
C TYR A 184 -36.71 -0.30 4.18
N ASP A 185 -36.85 0.06 2.90
CA ASP A 185 -37.94 0.92 2.44
C ASP A 185 -39.31 0.35 2.81
N GLU A 186 -39.52 -0.95 2.60
CA GLU A 186 -40.76 -1.64 2.99
C GLU A 186 -40.98 -1.65 4.51
N ALA A 187 -39.92 -1.86 5.29
CA ALA A 187 -39.99 -1.88 6.74
C ALA A 187 -40.27 -0.48 7.32
N ILE A 188 -39.61 0.56 6.80
CA ILE A 188 -39.77 1.96 7.21
C ILE A 188 -41.21 2.44 6.99
N ARG A 189 -41.83 2.05 5.87
CA ARG A 189 -43.24 2.37 5.56
C ARG A 189 -44.24 1.74 6.54
N LYS A 190 -43.83 0.69 7.26
CA LYS A 190 -44.66 -0.06 8.22
C LYS A 190 -44.32 0.26 9.67
N LEU A 191 -43.62 1.36 9.95
CA LEU A 191 -43.28 1.75 11.31
C LEU A 191 -44.48 2.40 12.03
N GLY A 192 -44.69 1.99 13.28
CA GLY A 192 -45.69 2.50 14.20
C GLY A 192 -45.11 3.51 15.19
N LYS A 193 -45.48 3.40 16.47
CA LYS A 193 -44.96 4.29 17.51
C LYS A 193 -43.49 3.99 17.83
N GLN A 194 -42.73 5.03 18.15
CA GLN A 194 -41.39 4.88 18.71
C GLN A 194 -41.48 4.24 20.09
N LYS A 195 -40.62 3.25 20.36
CA LYS A 195 -40.54 2.53 21.64
C LYS A 195 -39.17 2.64 22.33
N LYS A 196 -38.18 3.25 21.68
CA LYS A 196 -36.87 3.59 22.26
C LYS A 196 -36.47 5.00 21.85
N ASP A 197 -35.93 5.77 22.78
CA ASP A 197 -35.44 7.13 22.50
C ASP A 197 -34.01 7.15 21.99
N GLU A 198 -33.22 6.14 22.35
CA GLU A 198 -31.83 5.98 21.94
C GLU A 198 -31.58 4.56 21.40
N ILE A 199 -30.59 4.47 20.50
CA ILE A 199 -30.10 3.23 19.91
C ILE A 199 -28.59 3.12 20.08
N SER A 200 -28.14 1.88 20.27
CA SER A 200 -26.74 1.52 20.51
C SER A 200 -26.29 0.46 19.51
N GLY A 201 -25.00 0.45 19.16
CA GLY A 201 -24.41 -0.63 18.38
C GLY A 201 -23.07 -0.26 17.76
N GLY A 202 -22.39 -1.24 17.16
CA GLY A 202 -21.10 -1.04 16.50
C GLY A 202 -21.14 -0.06 15.31
N PHE A 203 -22.34 0.25 14.80
CA PHE A 203 -22.53 1.26 13.76
C PHE A 203 -22.11 2.66 14.22
N ILE A 204 -22.17 2.97 15.53
CA ILE A 204 -21.81 4.29 16.04
C ILE A 204 -20.33 4.55 15.77
N LYS A 205 -19.46 3.61 16.14
CA LYS A 205 -18.03 3.67 15.82
C LYS A 205 -17.79 3.78 14.32
N SER A 206 -18.45 2.94 13.52
CA SER A 206 -18.31 2.96 12.05
C SER A 206 -18.71 4.30 11.42
N LEU A 207 -19.70 5.00 11.99
CA LEU A 207 -20.16 6.30 11.50
C LEU A 207 -19.67 7.44 12.39
N SER A 208 -18.49 7.30 13.01
CA SER A 208 -17.87 8.35 13.82
C SER A 208 -16.65 8.95 13.13
N ILE A 209 -16.39 10.22 13.44
CA ILE A 209 -15.15 10.94 13.12
C ILE A 209 -14.68 11.64 14.39
N ASP A 210 -13.42 11.42 14.77
CA ASP A 210 -12.82 11.97 15.99
C ASP A 210 -13.68 11.72 17.25
N GLY A 211 -14.26 10.53 17.36
CA GLY A 211 -15.14 10.09 18.46
C GLY A 211 -16.59 10.59 18.40
N LYS A 212 -16.94 11.46 17.45
CA LYS A 212 -18.29 12.02 17.31
C LYS A 212 -19.10 11.29 16.25
N PHE A 213 -20.35 10.94 16.56
CA PHE A 213 -21.25 10.33 15.59
C PHE A 213 -21.63 11.33 14.49
N VAL A 214 -21.60 10.87 13.25
CA VAL A 214 -21.96 11.66 12.05
C VAL A 214 -22.94 10.91 11.14
N GLY A 215 -23.57 9.84 11.65
CA GLY A 215 -24.45 8.98 10.86
C GLY A 215 -25.76 9.65 10.42
N ASP A 216 -26.15 10.74 11.07
CA ASP A 216 -27.30 11.59 10.75
C ASP A 216 -26.93 12.79 9.85
N ASP A 217 -25.64 13.08 9.67
CA ASP A 217 -25.12 14.14 8.78
C ASP A 217 -24.94 13.61 7.35
N LEU A 218 -26.05 13.44 6.62
CA LEU A 218 -26.03 12.96 5.24
C LEU A 218 -25.18 13.82 4.29
N PRO A 219 -25.19 15.17 4.34
CA PRO A 219 -24.28 15.99 3.54
C PRO A 219 -22.80 15.60 3.75
N ARG A 220 -22.38 15.41 4.99
CA ARG A 220 -21.01 15.00 5.31
C ARG A 220 -20.70 13.60 4.80
N LEU A 221 -21.58 12.62 5.01
CA LEU A 221 -21.38 11.26 4.50
C LEU A 221 -21.34 11.21 2.96
N LYS A 222 -22.17 12.02 2.28
CA LYS A 222 -22.15 12.16 0.82
C LYS A 222 -20.82 12.74 0.33
N ASN A 223 -20.29 13.75 1.01
CA ASN A 223 -18.97 14.30 0.69
C ASN A 223 -17.87 13.25 0.83
N ILE A 224 -17.91 12.43 1.89
CA ILE A 224 -16.95 11.33 2.09
C ILE A 224 -17.05 10.30 0.96
N LEU A 225 -18.27 9.88 0.59
CA LEU A 225 -18.49 8.95 -0.52
C LEU A 225 -17.96 9.50 -1.86
N ASN A 226 -18.22 10.77 -2.15
CA ASN A 226 -17.73 11.44 -3.36
C ASN A 226 -16.20 11.53 -3.38
N HIS A 227 -15.58 11.81 -2.23
CA HIS A 227 -14.13 11.89 -2.12
C HIS A 227 -13.47 10.53 -2.40
N VAL A 228 -14.02 9.45 -1.85
CA VAL A 228 -13.58 8.08 -2.15
C VAL A 228 -13.63 7.76 -3.65
N SER A 229 -14.73 8.10 -4.33
CA SER A 229 -14.86 7.85 -5.77
C SER A 229 -13.88 8.67 -6.62
N THR A 230 -13.68 9.94 -6.27
CA THR A 230 -12.79 10.84 -7.03
C THR A 230 -11.32 10.55 -6.78
N TYR A 231 -10.93 10.26 -5.54
CA TYR A 231 -9.56 9.89 -5.19
C TYR A 231 -9.14 8.61 -5.91
N TYR A 232 -10.05 7.64 -6.01
CA TYR A 232 -9.76 6.39 -6.68
C TYR A 232 -9.54 6.52 -8.18
N SER A 233 -10.44 7.23 -8.87
CA SER A 233 -10.37 7.42 -10.32
C SER A 233 -9.31 8.42 -10.76
N GLY A 234 -8.91 9.35 -9.90
CA GLY A 234 -7.90 10.37 -10.18
C GLY A 234 -6.49 10.00 -9.72
N ASN A 235 -6.31 9.70 -8.43
CA ASN A 235 -5.00 9.75 -7.79
C ASN A 235 -4.27 8.40 -7.90
N VAL A 236 -4.93 7.28 -7.59
CA VAL A 236 -4.28 5.95 -7.65
C VAL A 236 -3.81 5.62 -9.07
N GLN A 237 -4.64 5.93 -10.07
CA GLN A 237 -4.27 5.74 -11.47
C GLN A 237 -3.10 6.67 -11.87
N SER A 238 -3.12 7.93 -11.41
CA SER A 238 -2.05 8.89 -11.68
C SER A 238 -0.71 8.43 -11.10
N PHE A 239 -0.69 7.91 -9.86
CA PHE A 239 0.54 7.37 -9.24
C PHE A 239 1.17 6.25 -10.08
N LEU A 240 0.34 5.30 -10.53
CA LEU A 240 0.81 4.18 -11.35
C LEU A 240 1.32 4.64 -12.73
N ASN A 241 0.65 5.62 -13.36
CA ASN A 241 1.09 6.17 -14.63
C ASN A 241 2.41 6.95 -14.49
N ASN A 242 2.53 7.80 -13.47
CA ASN A 242 3.77 8.54 -13.18
C ASN A 242 4.93 7.59 -12.90
N GLY A 243 4.69 6.52 -12.13
CA GLY A 243 5.68 5.47 -11.91
C GLY A 243 6.08 4.76 -13.20
N THR A 244 5.12 4.48 -14.08
CA THR A 244 5.40 3.89 -15.40
C THR A 244 6.31 4.79 -16.23
N ASP A 245 6.02 6.08 -16.29
CA ASP A 245 6.81 7.06 -17.04
C ASP A 245 8.21 7.25 -16.44
N MET A 246 8.33 7.21 -15.11
CA MET A 246 9.60 7.26 -14.38
C MET A 246 10.49 6.06 -14.70
N VAL A 247 9.99 4.84 -14.49
CA VAL A 247 10.76 3.62 -14.79
C VAL A 247 11.09 3.57 -16.29
N GLY A 248 10.19 4.05 -17.15
CA GLY A 248 10.44 4.22 -18.58
C GLY A 248 11.54 5.22 -18.93
N SER A 249 11.73 6.26 -18.12
CA SER A 249 12.78 7.27 -18.30
C SER A 249 14.14 6.77 -17.82
N VAL A 250 14.17 6.01 -16.73
CA VAL A 250 15.37 5.32 -16.22
C VAL A 250 15.93 4.35 -17.27
N VAL A 251 15.06 3.52 -17.86
CA VAL A 251 15.46 2.62 -18.97
C VAL A 251 16.05 3.37 -20.17
N LYS A 252 15.65 4.63 -20.39
CA LYS A 252 16.13 5.45 -21.50
C LYS A 252 17.34 6.32 -21.16
N GLY A 253 17.80 6.34 -19.90
CA GLY A 253 18.88 7.20 -19.44
C GLY A 253 18.53 8.70 -19.43
N ASP A 254 17.27 9.06 -19.21
CA ASP A 254 16.79 10.45 -19.22
C ASP A 254 16.81 11.09 -17.81
N GLY A 255 18.01 11.45 -17.33
CA GLY A 255 18.23 11.95 -15.96
C GLY A 255 17.47 13.23 -15.60
N ALA A 256 17.24 14.13 -16.56
CA ALA A 256 16.47 15.37 -16.33
C ALA A 256 14.99 15.09 -16.02
N LYS A 257 14.41 14.02 -16.60
CA LYS A 257 13.06 13.59 -16.25
C LYS A 257 13.01 12.90 -14.90
N VAL A 258 14.06 12.16 -14.51
CA VAL A 258 14.14 11.55 -13.17
C VAL A 258 14.06 12.63 -12.10
N GLU A 259 14.86 13.70 -12.19
CA GLU A 259 14.85 14.82 -11.23
C GLU A 259 13.50 15.54 -11.14
N LYS A 260 12.83 15.77 -12.27
CA LYS A 260 11.49 16.37 -12.27
C LYS A 260 10.48 15.47 -11.55
N LEU A 261 10.56 14.16 -11.76
CA LEU A 261 9.66 13.18 -11.15
C LEU A 261 9.90 13.07 -9.63
N LYS A 262 11.13 13.29 -9.16
CA LYS A 262 11.43 13.43 -7.71
C LYS A 262 10.59 14.55 -7.07
N ALA A 263 10.57 15.72 -7.70
CA ALA A 263 9.83 16.88 -7.20
C ALA A 263 8.30 16.69 -7.24
N ASP A 264 7.78 16.08 -8.32
CA ASP A 264 6.35 15.78 -8.46
C ASP A 264 5.88 14.76 -7.40
N PHE A 265 6.72 13.78 -7.07
CA PHE A 265 6.43 12.79 -6.04
C PHE A 265 6.36 13.40 -4.62
N ALA A 266 7.35 14.22 -4.25
CA ALA A 266 7.38 14.92 -2.96
C ALA A 266 6.18 15.87 -2.76
N ALA A 267 5.59 16.38 -3.85
CA ALA A 267 4.36 17.19 -3.80
C ALA A 267 3.10 16.33 -3.58
N LEU A 268 3.02 15.16 -4.20
CA LEU A 268 1.90 14.22 -4.06
C LEU A 268 1.82 13.59 -2.67
N ALA A 269 2.98 13.29 -2.08
CA ALA A 269 3.07 12.77 -0.73
C ALA A 269 2.43 13.72 0.30
N LYS A 270 2.33 15.03 0.01
CA LYS A 270 1.75 16.07 0.88
C LYS A 270 0.22 16.24 0.74
N GLU A 271 -0.47 15.41 -0.03
CA GLU A 271 -1.93 15.52 -0.19
C GLU A 271 -2.66 15.23 1.14
N ASP A 272 -3.65 16.06 1.49
CA ASP A 272 -4.38 15.95 2.76
C ASP A 272 -5.40 14.80 2.76
N VAL A 273 -4.94 13.66 3.24
CA VAL A 273 -5.70 12.42 3.43
C VAL A 273 -6.44 12.39 4.79
N SER A 274 -6.39 13.47 5.58
CA SER A 274 -7.22 13.65 6.78
C SER A 274 -8.73 13.75 6.49
N LYS A 275 -9.10 13.78 5.20
CA LYS A 275 -10.49 13.74 4.72
C LYS A 275 -11.12 12.35 4.79
N PHE A 276 -10.33 11.30 5.06
CA PHE A 276 -10.79 9.91 5.15
C PHE A 276 -10.81 9.36 6.59
N LYS A 277 -11.43 10.07 7.54
CA LYS A 277 -11.43 9.69 8.97
C LYS A 277 -12.63 8.84 9.43
N LEU A 278 -13.44 8.34 8.50
CA LEU A 278 -14.65 7.62 8.86
C LEU A 278 -14.31 6.30 9.58
N GLY A 279 -15.10 5.95 10.60
CA GLY A 279 -14.84 4.78 11.43
C GLY A 279 -13.94 5.09 12.63
N ASN A 280 -13.79 6.38 12.96
CA ASN A 280 -12.81 6.86 13.93
C ASN A 280 -11.38 6.46 13.56
N MET A 281 -11.07 6.54 12.26
CA MET A 281 -9.75 6.22 11.74
C MET A 281 -8.89 7.48 11.67
N ALA A 282 -7.60 7.32 11.90
CA ALA A 282 -6.59 8.34 11.77
C ALA A 282 -5.52 7.86 10.80
N LEU A 283 -5.07 8.77 9.95
CA LEU A 283 -3.88 8.56 9.17
C LEU A 283 -2.66 9.15 9.88
N LYS A 284 -1.58 8.38 9.91
CA LYS A 284 -0.24 8.87 10.21
C LYS A 284 0.59 8.78 8.93
N MET A 285 1.24 9.86 8.56
CA MET A 285 2.23 9.89 7.48
C MET A 285 3.55 10.35 8.08
N GLU A 286 4.62 9.68 7.71
CA GLU A 286 5.99 10.06 8.03
C GLU A 286 6.72 10.28 6.71
N TYR A 287 7.55 11.31 6.65
CA TYR A 287 8.32 11.67 5.46
C TYR A 287 9.79 11.63 5.85
N ASP A 288 10.63 11.09 4.97
CA ASP A 288 12.08 11.23 5.08
C ASP A 288 12.58 12.47 4.32
N GLU A 289 13.86 12.80 4.48
CA GLU A 289 14.50 13.97 3.89
C GLU A 289 14.72 13.84 2.37
N GLU A 290 14.64 12.62 1.83
CA GLU A 290 14.89 12.30 0.41
C GLU A 290 13.60 12.15 -0.42
N GLY A 291 12.45 12.36 0.22
CA GLY A 291 11.14 12.37 -0.42
C GLY A 291 10.43 11.01 -0.47
N GLY A 292 10.93 10.01 0.24
CA GLY A 292 10.16 8.82 0.61
C GLY A 292 9.15 9.15 1.72
N PHE A 293 8.11 8.32 1.82
CA PHE A 293 7.12 8.47 2.88
C PHE A 293 6.54 7.11 3.29
N SER A 294 6.33 6.92 4.59
CA SER A 294 5.57 5.81 5.13
C SER A 294 4.19 6.29 5.58
N SER A 295 3.21 5.40 5.58
CA SER A 295 1.87 5.77 6.04
C SER A 295 1.15 4.61 6.72
N SER A 296 0.51 4.92 7.84
CA SER A 296 -0.33 3.96 8.56
C SER A 296 -1.73 4.52 8.75
N TYR A 297 -2.72 3.66 8.55
CA TYR A 297 -4.13 3.99 8.71
C TYR A 297 -4.68 3.19 9.88
N VAL A 298 -4.80 3.85 11.04
CA VAL A 298 -5.02 3.21 12.34
C VAL A 298 -6.25 3.76 13.04
N GLU A 299 -6.77 3.04 14.02
CA GLU A 299 -7.87 3.55 14.84
C GLU A 299 -7.40 4.74 15.70
N ALA A 300 -8.17 5.83 15.70
CA ALA A 300 -7.92 6.98 16.55
C ALA A 300 -8.25 6.65 18.02
N GLU A 301 -7.50 7.24 18.97
CA GLU A 301 -7.65 6.97 20.40
C GLU A 301 -8.97 7.49 21.00
N ASN A 302 -9.71 8.32 20.25
CA ASN A 302 -10.95 8.93 20.70
C ASN A 302 -12.00 7.84 20.98
N ARG A 303 -12.63 7.89 22.15
CA ARG A 303 -13.75 7.00 22.44
C ARG A 303 -15.00 7.48 21.71
N ALA A 304 -15.53 6.64 20.82
CA ALA A 304 -16.81 6.89 20.18
C ALA A 304 -17.96 6.91 21.20
N GLU A 305 -19.02 7.66 20.87
CA GLU A 305 -20.28 7.63 21.59
C GLU A 305 -20.83 6.19 21.71
N THR A 306 -21.56 5.89 22.79
CA THR A 306 -22.12 4.54 23.03
C THR A 306 -23.59 4.43 22.63
N ASN A 307 -24.30 5.56 22.63
CA ASN A 307 -25.71 5.67 22.30
C ASN A 307 -25.91 6.93 21.45
N VAL A 308 -26.85 6.87 20.51
CA VAL A 308 -27.27 8.01 19.71
C VAL A 308 -28.79 8.09 19.71
N LYS A 309 -29.34 9.27 19.43
CA LYS A 309 -30.79 9.45 19.35
C LYS A 309 -31.38 8.57 18.25
N THR A 310 -32.56 8.02 18.52
CA THR A 310 -33.31 7.25 17.52
C THR A 310 -33.70 8.17 16.36
N PRO A 311 -33.34 7.84 15.10
CA PRO A 311 -33.74 8.63 13.94
C PRO A 311 -35.26 8.55 13.74
N SER A 312 -35.86 9.67 13.38
CA SER A 312 -37.26 9.72 12.95
C SER A 312 -37.49 8.87 11.69
N VAL A 313 -38.75 8.51 11.43
CA VAL A 313 -39.15 7.79 10.21
C VAL A 313 -38.68 8.53 8.93
N SER A 314 -38.71 9.87 8.93
CA SER A 314 -38.22 10.66 7.79
C SER A 314 -36.70 10.58 7.63
N GLU A 315 -35.96 10.62 8.74
CA GLU A 315 -34.49 10.48 8.72
C GLU A 315 -34.08 9.07 8.30
N LEU A 316 -34.79 8.03 8.74
CA LEU A 316 -34.58 6.65 8.29
C LEU A 316 -34.78 6.52 6.78
N ALA A 317 -35.83 7.12 6.22
CA ALA A 317 -36.08 7.08 4.77
C ALA A 317 -34.96 7.78 3.98
N LYS A 318 -34.49 8.96 4.43
CA LYS A 318 -33.37 9.67 3.79
C LYS A 318 -32.05 8.90 3.91
N THR A 319 -31.79 8.31 5.07
CA THR A 319 -30.59 7.49 5.32
C THR A 319 -30.60 6.23 4.47
N ASN A 320 -31.76 5.59 4.31
CA ASN A 320 -31.89 4.42 3.44
C ASN A 320 -31.72 4.76 1.96
N ALA A 321 -32.24 5.92 1.51
CA ALA A 321 -31.97 6.40 0.15
C ALA A 321 -30.47 6.61 -0.09
N PHE A 322 -29.76 7.19 0.88
CA PHE A 322 -28.31 7.33 0.81
C PHE A 322 -27.58 5.97 0.86
N PHE A 323 -28.05 5.01 1.67
CA PHE A 323 -27.50 3.66 1.69
C PHE A 323 -27.61 2.97 0.31
N ASN A 324 -28.71 3.17 -0.41
CA ASN A 324 -28.83 2.72 -1.80
C ASN A 324 -27.83 3.44 -2.74
N GLU A 325 -27.62 4.75 -2.56
CA GLU A 325 -26.60 5.51 -3.32
C GLU A 325 -25.19 4.95 -3.08
N VAL A 326 -24.85 4.57 -1.83
CA VAL A 326 -23.58 3.90 -1.50
C VAL A 326 -23.43 2.61 -2.30
N GLY A 327 -24.46 1.75 -2.34
CA GLY A 327 -24.41 0.50 -3.11
C GLY A 327 -24.14 0.72 -4.60
N LYS A 328 -24.82 1.69 -5.22
CA LYS A 328 -24.61 2.07 -6.63
C LYS A 328 -23.21 2.62 -6.88
N GLN A 329 -22.71 3.45 -5.95
CA GLN A 329 -21.40 4.07 -6.09
C GLN A 329 -20.27 3.05 -5.92
N ILE A 330 -20.42 2.05 -5.04
CA ILE A 330 -19.46 0.94 -4.94
C ILE A 330 -19.36 0.19 -6.28
N GLU A 331 -20.48 -0.13 -6.93
CA GLU A 331 -20.46 -0.77 -8.25
C GLU A 331 -19.78 0.09 -9.32
N LYS A 332 -20.00 1.41 -9.29
CA LYS A 332 -19.30 2.34 -10.17
C LYS A 332 -17.78 2.34 -9.90
N ASN A 333 -17.37 2.36 -8.63
CA ASN A 333 -15.96 2.31 -8.26
C ASN A 333 -15.31 1.01 -8.76
N VAL A 334 -15.99 -0.14 -8.69
CA VAL A 334 -15.47 -1.41 -9.27
C VAL A 334 -15.22 -1.31 -10.78
N LEU A 335 -16.08 -0.61 -11.52
CA LEU A 335 -15.86 -0.42 -12.96
C LEU A 335 -14.66 0.51 -13.21
N GLU A 336 -14.49 1.54 -12.39
CA GLU A 336 -13.32 2.43 -12.44
C GLU A 336 -12.02 1.70 -12.09
N TYR A 337 -12.07 0.70 -11.19
CA TYR A 337 -10.91 -0.12 -10.82
C TYR A 337 -10.22 -0.73 -12.02
N ARG A 338 -10.99 -1.16 -13.03
CA ARG A 338 -10.43 -1.81 -14.23
C ARG A 338 -9.40 -0.92 -14.93
N LYS A 339 -9.53 0.41 -14.84
CA LYS A 339 -8.53 1.35 -15.36
C LYS A 339 -7.25 1.36 -14.51
N THR A 340 -7.40 1.31 -13.20
CA THR A 340 -6.30 1.19 -12.23
C THR A 340 -5.58 -0.15 -12.37
N GLU A 341 -6.31 -1.24 -12.60
CA GLU A 341 -5.74 -2.57 -12.88
C GLU A 341 -4.84 -2.52 -14.13
N GLN A 342 -5.31 -1.90 -15.21
CA GLN A 342 -4.50 -1.72 -16.42
C GLN A 342 -3.26 -0.85 -16.18
N ALA A 343 -3.37 0.22 -15.38
CA ALA A 343 -2.23 1.05 -15.02
C ALA A 343 -1.20 0.28 -14.18
N ARG A 344 -1.67 -0.56 -13.23
CA ARG A 344 -0.82 -1.41 -12.40
C ARG A 344 -0.06 -2.44 -13.23
N GLU A 345 -0.74 -3.07 -14.19
CA GLU A 345 -0.12 -4.02 -15.11
C GLU A 345 0.98 -3.35 -15.94
N LYS A 346 0.72 -2.17 -16.50
CA LYS A 346 1.73 -1.39 -17.25
C LYS A 346 2.93 -1.02 -16.39
N PHE A 347 2.69 -0.58 -15.15
CA PHE A 347 3.74 -0.25 -14.21
C PHE A 347 4.62 -1.47 -13.91
N SER A 348 4.00 -2.61 -13.59
CA SER A 348 4.68 -3.89 -13.36
C SER A 348 5.51 -4.34 -14.57
N GLN A 349 4.96 -4.26 -15.78
CA GLN A 349 5.68 -4.59 -17.02
C GLN A 349 6.88 -3.67 -17.26
N GLN A 350 6.80 -2.41 -16.87
CA GLN A 350 7.90 -1.47 -17.04
C GLN A 350 9.04 -1.76 -16.06
N ILE A 351 8.73 -2.18 -14.82
CA ILE A 351 9.72 -2.67 -13.86
C ILE A 351 10.37 -3.97 -14.37
N GLU A 352 9.59 -4.88 -14.94
CA GLU A 352 10.13 -6.11 -15.53
C GLU A 352 11.12 -5.82 -16.67
N LYS A 353 10.87 -4.80 -17.50
CA LYS A 353 11.81 -4.36 -18.53
C LYS A 353 13.09 -3.79 -17.92
N LEU A 354 12.97 -2.99 -16.87
CA LEU A 354 14.15 -2.47 -16.15
C LEU A 354 15.00 -3.63 -15.60
N LEU A 355 14.37 -4.62 -14.96
CA LEU A 355 15.04 -5.82 -14.47
C LEU A 355 15.81 -6.56 -15.57
N LYS A 356 15.22 -6.73 -16.75
CA LYS A 356 15.89 -7.36 -17.90
C LYS A 356 17.07 -6.55 -18.43
N GLU A 357 16.96 -5.22 -18.44
CA GLU A 357 18.04 -4.33 -18.89
C GLU A 357 19.24 -4.39 -17.96
N ILE A 358 19.02 -4.48 -16.64
CA ILE A 358 20.09 -4.42 -15.64
C ILE A 358 20.69 -5.78 -15.28
N ASP A 359 20.05 -6.90 -15.67
CA ASP A 359 20.43 -8.26 -15.26
C ASP A 359 21.92 -8.53 -15.49
N SER A 360 22.41 -8.22 -16.69
CA SER A 360 23.80 -8.44 -17.11
C SER A 360 24.74 -7.25 -16.87
N VAL A 361 24.23 -6.12 -16.38
CA VAL A 361 25.02 -4.89 -16.20
C VAL A 361 25.83 -4.98 -14.92
N LYS A 362 27.15 -4.77 -15.00
CA LYS A 362 28.00 -4.58 -13.82
C LYS A 362 27.96 -3.14 -13.35
N ILE A 363 28.27 -2.92 -12.06
CA ILE A 363 28.15 -1.63 -11.40
C ILE A 363 28.86 -0.48 -12.15
N ASP A 364 30.08 -0.72 -12.66
CA ASP A 364 30.88 0.31 -13.34
C ASP A 364 30.71 0.37 -14.86
N GLU A 365 29.97 -0.58 -15.48
CA GLU A 365 29.80 -0.59 -16.93
C GLU A 365 28.88 0.54 -17.43
N LYS A 366 27.91 0.94 -16.58
CA LYS A 366 26.92 1.98 -16.88
C LYS A 366 26.60 2.80 -15.61
N PRO A 367 27.52 3.64 -15.10
CA PRO A 367 27.38 4.30 -13.79
C PRO A 367 26.10 5.15 -13.67
N GLN A 368 25.76 5.90 -14.71
CA GLN A 368 24.50 6.69 -14.74
C GLN A 368 23.25 5.83 -14.66
N LEU A 369 23.27 4.62 -15.24
CA LEU A 369 22.15 3.68 -15.16
C LEU A 369 22.05 3.08 -13.75
N THR A 370 23.18 2.70 -13.15
CA THR A 370 23.26 2.19 -11.77
C THR A 370 22.65 3.20 -10.78
N GLU A 371 23.07 4.47 -10.84
CA GLU A 371 22.53 5.55 -10.01
C GLU A 371 21.02 5.76 -10.25
N SER A 372 20.61 5.77 -11.52
CA SER A 372 19.20 5.92 -11.89
C SER A 372 18.33 4.74 -11.40
N VAL A 373 18.89 3.52 -11.33
CA VAL A 373 18.19 2.32 -10.83
C VAL A 373 17.98 2.39 -9.32
N ARG A 374 19.00 2.80 -8.56
CA ARG A 374 18.91 3.00 -7.10
C ARG A 374 17.83 4.02 -6.76
N THR A 375 17.87 5.15 -7.46
CA THR A 375 16.84 6.19 -7.42
C THR A 375 15.46 5.62 -7.75
N ALA A 376 15.34 4.88 -8.85
CA ALA A 376 14.06 4.28 -9.28
C ALA A 376 13.49 3.31 -8.26
N ARG A 377 14.33 2.48 -7.61
CA ARG A 377 13.92 1.52 -6.58
C ARG A 377 13.20 2.23 -5.43
N ARG A 378 13.80 3.28 -4.87
CA ARG A 378 13.21 4.11 -3.81
C ARG A 378 11.83 4.64 -4.23
N TYR A 379 11.73 5.21 -5.43
CA TYR A 379 10.43 5.72 -5.91
C TYR A 379 9.39 4.64 -6.18
N ILE A 380 9.79 3.48 -6.71
CA ILE A 380 8.86 2.37 -6.91
C ILE A 380 8.25 1.96 -5.56
N ASN A 381 9.06 1.91 -4.49
CA ASN A 381 8.56 1.64 -3.13
C ASN A 381 7.57 2.68 -2.67
N SER A 382 7.89 3.96 -2.82
CA SER A 382 7.02 5.04 -2.35
C SER A 382 5.71 5.11 -3.15
N ILE A 383 5.73 4.84 -4.46
CA ILE A 383 4.52 4.70 -5.28
C ILE A 383 3.67 3.53 -4.80
N ASN A 384 4.30 2.41 -4.45
CA ASN A 384 3.61 1.23 -3.94
C ASN A 384 2.92 1.52 -2.60
N GLN A 385 3.61 2.20 -1.68
CA GLN A 385 3.05 2.63 -0.40
C GLN A 385 1.88 3.60 -0.62
N ALA A 386 2.01 4.58 -1.52
CA ALA A 386 0.93 5.51 -1.87
C ALA A 386 -0.32 4.80 -2.40
N VAL A 387 -0.12 3.87 -3.34
CA VAL A 387 -1.20 3.08 -3.93
C VAL A 387 -1.85 2.19 -2.87
N SER A 388 -1.05 1.52 -2.05
CA SER A 388 -1.56 0.65 -0.97
C SER A 388 -2.35 1.44 0.08
N LEU A 389 -1.85 2.62 0.48
CA LEU A 389 -2.55 3.51 1.37
C LEU A 389 -3.91 3.91 0.80
N GLY A 390 -3.94 4.36 -0.44
CA GLY A 390 -5.18 4.73 -1.13
C GLY A 390 -6.19 3.59 -1.10
N GLU A 391 -5.73 2.38 -1.41
CA GLU A 391 -6.52 1.15 -1.40
C GLU A 391 -7.09 0.82 0.00
N LYS A 392 -6.29 0.97 1.07
CA LYS A 392 -6.74 0.78 2.47
C LYS A 392 -7.80 1.79 2.87
N VAL A 393 -7.53 3.07 2.60
CA VAL A 393 -8.40 4.19 2.93
C VAL A 393 -9.76 4.05 2.27
N ILE A 394 -9.76 3.72 0.97
CA ILE A 394 -10.98 3.49 0.19
C ILE A 394 -11.76 2.29 0.75
N SER A 395 -11.07 1.17 0.94
CA SER A 395 -11.69 -0.08 1.42
C SER A 395 -12.32 0.11 2.80
N SER A 396 -11.59 0.73 3.72
CA SER A 396 -12.08 1.05 5.06
C SER A 396 -13.26 2.00 5.02
N THR A 397 -13.18 3.10 4.26
CA THR A 397 -14.29 4.06 4.17
C THR A 397 -15.56 3.41 3.61
N GLN A 398 -15.44 2.60 2.56
CA GLN A 398 -16.58 1.87 1.99
C GLN A 398 -17.16 0.86 2.98
N LYS A 399 -16.30 0.10 3.68
CA LYS A 399 -16.70 -0.83 4.75
C LYS A 399 -17.47 -0.11 5.86
N HIS A 400 -16.98 1.04 6.33
CA HIS A 400 -17.61 1.81 7.40
C HIS A 400 -18.92 2.45 6.95
N LEU A 401 -19.01 2.99 5.73
CA LEU A 401 -20.28 3.47 5.17
C LEU A 401 -21.29 2.32 5.05
N ALA A 402 -20.91 1.20 4.43
CA ALA A 402 -21.79 0.07 4.19
C ALA A 402 -22.28 -0.55 5.51
N GLY A 403 -21.36 -0.96 6.38
CA GLY A 403 -21.69 -1.61 7.66
C GLY A 403 -22.35 -0.64 8.65
N GLY A 404 -21.87 0.60 8.71
CA GLY A 404 -22.41 1.65 9.56
C GLY A 404 -23.84 2.01 9.22
N LEU A 405 -24.13 2.34 7.96
CA LEU A 405 -25.49 2.69 7.53
C LEU A 405 -26.46 1.52 7.69
N ASN A 406 -26.03 0.31 7.32
CA ASN A 406 -26.83 -0.91 7.50
C ASN A 406 -27.20 -1.14 8.98
N GLY A 407 -26.23 -0.99 9.89
CA GLY A 407 -26.45 -1.10 11.32
C GLY A 407 -27.34 0.02 11.88
N TYR A 408 -27.11 1.27 11.47
CA TYR A 408 -27.88 2.42 11.93
C TYR A 408 -29.36 2.34 11.51
N ILE A 409 -29.63 1.99 10.24
CA ILE A 409 -30.99 1.81 9.72
C ILE A 409 -31.68 0.63 10.44
N SER A 410 -30.99 -0.50 10.60
CA SER A 410 -31.54 -1.68 11.29
C SER A 410 -31.91 -1.37 12.74
N ALA A 411 -31.01 -0.72 13.48
CA ALA A 411 -31.22 -0.35 14.86
C ALA A 411 -32.37 0.67 14.99
N GLY A 412 -32.42 1.66 14.09
CA GLY A 412 -33.50 2.63 14.06
C GLY A 412 -34.85 1.99 13.75
N ILE A 413 -34.97 1.09 12.76
CA ILE A 413 -36.20 0.33 12.50
C ILE A 413 -36.62 -0.48 13.74
N ALA A 414 -35.67 -1.12 14.41
CA ALA A 414 -35.93 -1.91 15.61
C ALA A 414 -36.40 -1.08 16.82
N ALA A 415 -36.16 0.23 16.81
CA ALA A 415 -36.62 1.18 17.84
C ALA A 415 -38.09 1.60 17.70
N TYR A 416 -38.79 1.12 16.67
CA TYR A 416 -40.22 1.34 16.45
C TYR A 416 -41.04 0.05 16.62
N GLU A 417 -42.32 0.21 16.90
CA GLU A 417 -43.34 -0.84 16.76
C GLU A 417 -43.67 -1.06 15.27
N LYS A 418 -44.27 -2.20 14.92
CA LYS A 418 -44.90 -2.35 13.59
C LYS A 418 -46.24 -1.62 13.60
N SER A 419 -46.58 -0.92 12.52
CA SER A 419 -47.92 -0.40 12.31
C SER A 419 -48.91 -1.57 12.32
N LYS A 420 -50.05 -1.37 12.98
CA LYS A 420 -51.12 -2.37 13.01
C LYS A 420 -51.68 -2.66 11.63
#